data_AF-A0A960MV59-F1
#
_entry.id   AF-A0A960MV59-F1
#
_cell.length_a   1.000
_cell.length_b   1.000
_cell.length_c   1.000
_cell.angle_alpha   90.00
_cell.angle_beta   90.00
_cell.angle_gamma   90.00
#
_symmetry.space_group_name_H-M   'P 1'
#
loop_
_entity.id
_entity.type
_entity.pdbx_description
1 polymer ?
#
loop_
_entity_poly.entity_id
_entity_poly.type
_entity_poly.pdbx_seq_one_letter_code
_entity_poly.pdbx_strand_id
1 'polypeptide(L)'
;MNRFSFSFSSVNNLFNGIFPGVCSVLVIGLLQLAESAELGEIQKRIFDRQKQIEQILRDRKAGEDQFGLLQPRDGLPKEGKDLVESENVDRQAIFIEIGKQTGKNPEEVGQARASQIRDRLKPGILRMVQDPGGAWVWSDGVPQPPPPPVEVLKLLTRPGASLYREPDGEVLRSGLTQFTMFDVMDRGNGADGALWYRVAESGSAAAGWLRESETLEWRQALVMDYTSQRDRSRTLFFEDKEELRRLASTNNPERGQQVSLMAGMAASGQNPGHSVIAIEPVFDPITQEKTPVIIPIIEHEPFTIDGARDT
;
A
#
# COMPACT_ATOMS: atom_id res chain seq x y z
N MET A 1 -18.34 22.60 40.43
CA MET A 1 -17.61 21.42 40.96
C MET A 1 -17.10 20.64 39.76
N ASN A 2 -15.78 20.58 39.64
CA ASN A 2 -15.06 20.28 38.41
C ASN A 2 -15.15 18.79 38.02
N ARG A 3 -15.40 18.55 36.74
CA ARG A 3 -15.19 17.26 36.07
C ARG A 3 -13.69 17.07 35.85
N PHE A 4 -13.13 15.96 36.34
CA PHE A 4 -11.76 15.57 36.01
C PHE A 4 -11.77 14.65 34.78
N SER A 5 -11.16 15.12 33.70
CA SER A 5 -10.76 14.30 32.54
C SER A 5 -9.40 13.67 32.84
N PHE A 6 -9.25 12.36 32.59
CA PHE A 6 -7.94 11.69 32.66
C PHE A 6 -7.35 11.56 31.25
N SER A 7 -6.13 12.07 31.08
CA SER A 7 -5.30 11.95 29.87
C SER A 7 -4.27 10.82 30.06
N PHE A 8 -4.05 10.03 28.99
CA PHE A 8 -3.38 8.73 29.01
C PHE A 8 -1.83 8.77 29.06
N SER A 9 -1.21 9.89 29.39
CA SER A 9 0.24 10.08 29.17
C SER A 9 1.13 9.93 30.41
N SER A 10 0.65 9.46 31.57
CA SER A 10 1.43 9.56 32.83
C SER A 10 1.63 8.28 33.65
N VAL A 11 1.67 7.09 33.03
CA VAL A 11 1.89 5.80 33.75
C VAL A 11 3.17 5.05 33.32
N ASN A 12 4.10 5.71 32.62
CA ASN A 12 5.23 5.03 31.97
C ASN A 12 6.57 4.95 32.75
N ASN A 13 6.64 5.24 34.05
CA ASN A 13 7.95 5.47 34.69
C ASN A 13 8.21 4.80 36.06
N LEU A 14 7.83 3.54 36.30
CA LEU A 14 8.09 2.91 37.60
C LEU A 14 8.50 1.41 37.66
N PHE A 15 9.02 0.79 36.59
CA PHE A 15 9.57 -0.58 36.67
C PHE A 15 10.85 -0.81 35.85
N ASN A 16 11.82 0.10 35.97
CA ASN A 16 13.19 -0.16 35.55
C ASN A 16 14.02 -0.51 36.79
N GLY A 17 14.21 -1.80 37.06
CA GLY A 17 15.16 -2.25 38.07
C GLY A 17 14.96 -3.71 38.44
N ILE A 18 15.91 -4.54 38.03
CA ILE A 18 16.25 -5.91 38.46
C ILE A 18 16.22 -6.91 37.27
N PHE A 19 17.44 -7.23 36.79
CA PHE A 19 17.88 -8.14 35.71
C PHE A 19 17.99 -7.59 34.26
N PRO A 20 19.20 -7.17 33.83
CA PRO A 20 19.50 -6.97 32.41
C PRO A 20 19.87 -8.34 31.81
N GLY A 21 19.11 -8.84 30.84
CA GLY A 21 19.60 -9.98 30.04
C GLY A 21 18.59 -10.94 29.43
N VAL A 22 17.31 -10.88 29.78
CA VAL A 22 16.30 -11.80 29.20
C VAL A 22 15.17 -10.99 28.56
N CYS A 23 14.71 -11.44 27.40
CA CYS A 23 13.60 -10.85 26.67
C CYS A 23 12.28 -11.28 27.30
N SER A 24 12.04 -10.83 28.53
CA SER A 24 10.78 -11.05 29.22
C SER A 24 9.75 -10.04 28.71
N VAL A 25 9.06 -10.36 27.62
CA VAL A 25 7.74 -9.76 27.34
C VAL A 25 6.72 -10.55 28.15
N LEU A 26 6.70 -10.29 29.45
CA LEU A 26 5.58 -10.57 30.36
C LEU A 26 5.93 -9.88 31.68
N VAL A 27 4.89 -9.38 32.34
CA VAL A 27 4.85 -8.67 33.63
C VAL A 27 4.61 -7.15 33.50
N ILE A 28 3.30 -6.85 33.57
CA ILE A 28 2.66 -5.74 34.28
C ILE A 28 2.79 -4.34 33.67
N GLY A 29 1.67 -3.88 33.13
CA GLY A 29 1.44 -2.47 32.80
C GLY A 29 -0.05 -2.15 32.80
N LEU A 30 -0.76 -2.50 33.88
CA LEU A 30 -2.03 -1.93 34.42
C LEU A 30 -2.81 -3.02 35.16
N LEU A 31 -2.66 -3.06 36.49
CA LEU A 31 -3.72 -3.13 37.50
C LEU A 31 -3.14 -3.71 38.80
N GLN A 32 -3.14 -2.89 39.85
CA GLN A 32 -3.18 -3.41 41.21
C GLN A 32 -4.63 -3.76 41.56
N LEU A 33 -4.81 -4.90 42.23
CA LEU A 33 -5.99 -5.37 43.00
C LEU A 33 -7.10 -6.12 42.25
N ALA A 34 -6.95 -7.45 42.21
CA ALA A 34 -7.78 -8.46 42.90
C ALA A 34 -7.39 -9.81 42.29
N GLU A 35 -6.43 -10.51 42.90
CA GLU A 35 -6.04 -11.86 42.45
C GLU A 35 -7.22 -12.80 42.71
N SER A 36 -8.04 -13.06 41.68
CA SER A 36 -8.79 -14.31 41.70
C SER A 36 -7.76 -15.44 41.60
N ALA A 37 -7.90 -16.47 42.45
CA ALA A 37 -7.00 -17.62 42.42
C ALA A 37 -6.89 -18.22 41.00
N GLU A 38 -7.97 -18.14 40.22
CA GLU A 38 -8.03 -18.57 38.83
C GLU A 38 -7.12 -17.76 37.89
N LEU A 39 -7.12 -16.42 37.97
CA LEU A 39 -6.22 -15.57 37.17
C LEU A 39 -4.76 -15.81 37.52
N GLY A 40 -4.46 -15.99 38.81
CA GLY A 40 -3.10 -16.31 39.26
C GLY A 40 -2.58 -17.61 38.65
N GLU A 41 -3.42 -18.66 38.63
CA GLU A 41 -3.06 -19.94 38.01
C GLU A 41 -2.93 -19.85 36.48
N ILE A 42 -3.77 -19.08 35.80
CA ILE A 42 -3.64 -18.82 34.35
C ILE A 42 -2.31 -18.11 34.05
N GLN A 43 -2.00 -17.06 34.80
CA GLN A 43 -0.76 -16.30 34.65
C GLN A 43 0.48 -17.18 34.88
N LYS A 44 0.41 -18.06 35.89
CA LYS A 44 1.47 -19.04 36.16
C LYS A 44 1.68 -19.99 34.99
N ARG A 45 0.61 -20.56 34.41
CA ARG A 45 0.73 -21.46 33.24
C ARG A 45 1.36 -20.76 32.03
N ILE A 46 0.97 -19.52 31.74
CA ILE A 46 1.56 -18.71 30.67
C ILE A 46 3.05 -18.47 30.93
N PHE A 47 3.40 -18.11 32.17
CA PHE A 47 4.78 -17.91 32.57
C PHE A 47 5.62 -19.18 32.39
N ASP A 48 5.10 -20.33 32.83
CA ASP A 48 5.79 -21.62 32.74
C ASP A 48 6.05 -22.03 31.26
N ARG A 49 5.13 -21.71 30.34
CA ARG A 49 5.29 -21.99 28.89
C ARG A 49 6.14 -20.96 28.14
N GLN A 50 6.40 -19.80 28.72
CA GLN A 50 6.97 -18.64 28.03
C GLN A 50 8.27 -18.98 27.29
N LYS A 51 9.18 -19.72 27.93
CA LYS A 51 10.48 -20.09 27.33
C LYS A 51 10.32 -20.93 26.06
N GLN A 52 9.36 -21.86 26.05
CA GLN A 52 9.12 -22.74 24.91
C GLN A 52 8.42 -22.00 23.76
N ILE A 53 7.45 -21.13 24.09
CA ILE A 53 6.79 -20.26 23.10
C ILE A 53 7.80 -19.32 22.44
N GLU A 54 8.67 -18.69 23.23
CA GLU A 54 9.74 -17.83 22.73
C GLU A 54 10.67 -18.54 21.76
N GLN A 55 10.97 -19.83 22.02
CA GLN A 55 11.78 -20.67 21.15
C GLN A 55 11.05 -20.98 19.84
N ILE A 56 9.78 -21.40 19.89
CA ILE A 56 8.94 -21.65 18.70
C ILE A 56 8.89 -20.42 17.79
N LEU A 57 8.73 -19.23 18.38
CA LEU A 57 8.70 -17.97 17.64
C LEU A 57 10.08 -17.61 17.05
N ARG A 58 11.19 -17.90 17.75
CA ARG A 58 12.56 -17.69 17.23
C ARG A 58 12.87 -18.61 16.07
N ASP A 59 12.39 -19.85 16.15
CA ASP A 59 12.56 -20.88 15.12
C ASP A 59 11.62 -20.70 13.94
N ARG A 60 10.81 -19.61 13.93
CA ARG A 60 9.88 -19.26 12.86
C ARG A 60 8.78 -20.31 12.64
N LYS A 61 8.47 -21.07 13.68
CA LYS A 61 7.48 -22.16 13.66
C LYS A 61 6.09 -21.75 14.16
N ALA A 62 5.94 -20.51 14.63
CA ALA A 62 4.66 -19.85 14.83
C ALA A 62 4.78 -18.35 14.55
N GLY A 63 3.66 -17.65 14.44
CA GLY A 63 3.55 -16.20 14.45
C GLY A 63 2.42 -15.72 15.34
N GLU A 64 2.24 -14.42 15.51
CA GLU A 64 1.13 -13.84 16.27
C GLU A 64 0.15 -13.09 15.35
N ASP A 65 -1.15 -13.33 15.51
CA ASP A 65 -2.19 -12.70 14.70
C ASP A 65 -2.57 -11.28 15.18
N GLN A 66 -3.48 -10.65 14.45
CA GLN A 66 -3.95 -9.29 14.72
C GLN A 66 -4.75 -9.16 16.03
N PHE A 67 -5.05 -10.29 16.68
CA PHE A 67 -5.76 -10.38 17.96
C PHE A 67 -4.85 -10.84 19.11
N GLY A 68 -3.53 -10.92 18.88
CA GLY A 68 -2.54 -11.26 19.89
C GLY A 68 -2.51 -12.74 20.27
N LEU A 69 -3.07 -13.61 19.43
CA LEU A 69 -3.02 -15.07 19.56
C LEU A 69 -1.95 -15.66 18.65
N LEU A 70 -1.42 -16.82 19.04
CA LEU A 70 -0.39 -17.53 18.31
C LEU A 70 -0.99 -18.38 17.20
N GLN A 71 -0.39 -18.35 16.02
CA GLN A 71 -0.76 -19.18 14.88
C GLN A 71 0.40 -20.11 14.51
N PRO A 72 0.21 -21.44 14.52
CA PRO A 72 1.26 -22.38 14.16
C PRO A 72 1.61 -22.26 12.67
N ARG A 73 2.87 -22.54 12.32
CA ARG A 73 3.36 -22.54 10.93
C ARG A 73 3.85 -23.92 10.50
N ASP A 74 4.19 -24.02 9.22
CA ASP A 74 4.63 -25.26 8.60
C ASP A 74 5.85 -25.86 9.29
N GLY A 75 5.75 -27.17 9.55
CA GLY A 75 6.78 -27.94 10.21
C GLY A 75 6.94 -27.66 11.71
N LEU A 76 5.92 -27.11 12.39
CA LEU A 76 5.81 -27.19 13.85
C LEU A 76 5.34 -28.61 14.24
N PRO A 77 6.08 -29.35 15.10
CA PRO A 77 5.67 -30.67 15.59
C PRO A 77 4.35 -30.61 16.37
N LYS A 78 3.70 -31.76 16.55
CA LYS A 78 2.41 -31.85 17.25
C LYS A 78 2.48 -31.25 18.65
N GLU A 79 3.52 -31.59 19.41
CA GLU A 79 3.74 -31.09 20.78
C GLU A 79 3.82 -29.56 20.81
N GLY A 80 4.41 -28.96 19.77
CA GLY A 80 4.48 -27.51 19.62
C GLY A 80 3.14 -26.87 19.27
N LYS A 81 2.31 -27.55 18.46
CA LYS A 81 0.94 -27.10 18.15
C LYS A 81 0.05 -27.16 19.39
N ASP A 82 0.13 -28.25 20.16
CA ASP A 82 -0.62 -28.43 21.41
C ASP A 82 -0.22 -27.36 22.44
N LEU A 83 1.06 -26.98 22.48
CA LEU A 83 1.56 -25.89 23.32
C LEU A 83 1.00 -24.53 22.90
N VAL A 84 0.98 -24.23 21.60
CA VAL A 84 0.40 -23.00 21.03
C VAL A 84 -1.10 -22.90 21.33
N GLU A 85 -1.83 -23.99 21.18
CA GLU A 85 -3.26 -24.05 21.48
C GLU A 85 -3.52 -23.80 22.97
N SER A 86 -2.80 -24.48 23.86
CA SER A 86 -2.90 -24.29 25.31
C SER A 86 -2.59 -22.85 25.74
N GLU A 87 -1.60 -22.23 25.10
CA GLU A 87 -1.24 -20.83 25.33
C GLU A 87 -2.36 -19.88 24.87
N ASN A 88 -2.98 -20.14 23.72
CA ASN A 88 -4.09 -19.32 23.23
C ASN A 88 -5.33 -19.41 24.10
N VAL A 89 -5.66 -20.60 24.63
CA VAL A 89 -6.77 -20.78 25.58
C VAL A 89 -6.59 -19.87 26.80
N ASP A 90 -5.38 -19.88 27.38
CA ASP A 90 -5.07 -19.06 28.55
C ASP A 90 -5.02 -17.55 28.21
N ARG A 91 -4.51 -17.16 27.03
CA ARG A 91 -4.56 -15.77 26.54
C ARG A 91 -5.99 -15.25 26.37
N GLN A 92 -6.87 -16.05 25.77
CA GLN A 92 -8.28 -15.70 25.59
C GLN A 92 -9.01 -15.52 26.93
N ALA A 93 -8.74 -16.38 27.91
CA ALA A 93 -9.29 -16.25 29.26
C ALA A 93 -8.87 -14.91 29.90
N ILE A 94 -7.60 -14.50 29.74
CA ILE A 94 -7.13 -13.18 30.19
C ILE A 94 -7.83 -12.05 29.43
N PHE A 95 -8.02 -12.15 28.11
CA PHE A 95 -8.67 -11.08 27.33
C PHE A 95 -10.12 -10.88 27.74
N ILE A 96 -10.82 -11.97 28.04
CA ILE A 96 -12.20 -11.92 28.56
C ILE A 96 -12.23 -11.16 29.88
N GLU A 97 -11.32 -11.47 30.79
CA GLU A 97 -11.31 -10.86 32.11
C GLU A 97 -10.90 -9.38 32.09
N ILE A 98 -9.90 -9.01 31.28
CA ILE A 98 -9.56 -7.61 31.03
C ILE A 98 -10.74 -6.87 30.39
N GLY A 99 -11.46 -7.51 29.46
CA GLY A 99 -12.64 -6.93 28.82
C GLY A 99 -13.71 -6.56 29.86
N LYS A 100 -14.03 -7.48 30.78
CA LYS A 100 -14.96 -7.21 31.90
C LYS A 100 -14.52 -6.01 32.76
N GLN A 101 -13.23 -5.90 33.06
CA GLN A 101 -12.70 -4.84 33.93
C GLN A 101 -12.59 -3.48 33.24
N THR A 102 -12.35 -3.47 31.93
CA THR A 102 -12.12 -2.24 31.14
C THR A 102 -13.34 -1.76 30.38
N GLY A 103 -14.42 -2.56 30.35
CA GLY A 103 -15.62 -2.28 29.55
C GLY A 103 -15.44 -2.49 28.05
N LYS A 104 -14.33 -3.11 27.64
CA LYS A 104 -14.03 -3.47 26.24
C LYS A 104 -14.44 -4.91 25.96
N ASN A 105 -14.66 -5.22 24.69
CA ASN A 105 -14.81 -6.63 24.30
C ASN A 105 -13.43 -7.33 24.25
N PRO A 106 -13.36 -8.67 24.34
CA PRO A 106 -12.10 -9.40 24.37
C PRO A 106 -11.26 -9.25 23.10
N GLU A 107 -11.90 -9.01 21.95
CA GLU A 107 -11.24 -8.85 20.66
C GLU A 107 -10.45 -7.53 20.60
N GLU A 108 -11.04 -6.43 21.09
CA GLU A 108 -10.36 -5.14 21.25
C GLU A 108 -9.17 -5.22 22.22
N VAL A 109 -9.28 -6.04 23.27
CA VAL A 109 -8.15 -6.31 24.18
C VAL A 109 -7.04 -7.05 23.44
N GLY A 110 -7.39 -8.06 22.65
CA GLY A 110 -6.47 -8.81 21.81
C GLY A 110 -5.74 -7.92 20.79
N GLN A 111 -6.46 -7.03 20.10
CA GLN A 111 -5.89 -6.05 19.17
C GLN A 111 -4.92 -5.08 19.87
N ALA A 112 -5.28 -4.58 21.06
CA ALA A 112 -4.41 -3.73 21.84
C ALA A 112 -3.12 -4.47 22.25
N ARG A 113 -3.21 -5.75 22.61
CA ARG A 113 -2.04 -6.60 22.86
C ARG A 113 -1.21 -6.79 21.59
N ALA A 114 -1.81 -7.13 20.46
CA ALA A 114 -1.10 -7.29 19.19
C ALA A 114 -0.29 -6.03 18.84
N SER A 115 -0.87 -4.85 19.05
CA SER A 115 -0.13 -3.58 18.90
C SER A 115 1.04 -3.46 19.86
N GLN A 116 0.82 -3.71 21.16
CA GLN A 116 1.90 -3.65 22.16
C GLN A 116 3.05 -4.61 21.85
N ILE A 117 2.76 -5.79 21.31
CA ILE A 117 3.80 -6.75 20.95
C ILE A 117 4.64 -6.17 19.82
N ARG A 118 4.02 -5.66 18.74
CA ARG A 118 4.74 -5.01 17.64
C ARG A 118 5.61 -3.85 18.12
N ASP A 119 5.10 -3.03 19.03
CA ASP A 119 5.79 -1.84 19.53
C ASP A 119 6.94 -2.15 20.50
N ARG A 120 6.91 -3.32 21.15
CA ARG A 120 7.84 -3.70 22.25
C ARG A 120 8.73 -4.88 21.94
N LEU A 121 8.70 -5.41 20.72
CA LEU A 121 9.68 -6.39 20.28
C LEU A 121 11.09 -5.77 20.39
N LYS A 122 12.09 -6.56 20.81
CA LYS A 122 13.46 -6.05 20.91
C LYS A 122 14.05 -5.91 19.51
N PRO A 123 14.67 -4.76 19.18
CA PRO A 123 15.41 -4.56 17.94
C PRO A 123 16.34 -5.74 17.63
N GLY A 124 16.22 -6.28 16.42
CA GLY A 124 17.06 -7.37 15.92
C GLY A 124 16.53 -8.79 16.17
N ILE A 125 15.38 -8.96 16.82
CA ILE A 125 14.71 -10.26 16.95
C ILE A 125 13.52 -10.31 15.98
N LEU A 126 13.72 -10.97 14.83
CA LEU A 126 12.65 -11.15 13.84
C LEU A 126 11.56 -12.09 14.35
N ARG A 127 10.31 -11.61 14.34
CA ARG A 127 9.10 -12.34 14.68
C ARG A 127 8.07 -12.18 13.58
N MET A 128 7.32 -13.24 13.31
CA MET A 128 6.20 -13.18 12.37
C MET A 128 4.97 -12.69 13.10
N VAL A 129 4.36 -11.59 12.64
CA VAL A 129 3.17 -10.98 13.23
C VAL A 129 2.17 -10.59 12.14
N GLN A 130 0.89 -10.49 12.43
CA GLN A 130 -0.07 -9.83 11.54
C GLN A 130 -0.15 -8.33 11.81
N ASP A 131 -0.24 -7.55 10.74
CA ASP A 131 -0.62 -6.14 10.82
C ASP A 131 -2.12 -5.99 11.17
N PRO A 132 -2.63 -4.76 11.43
CA PRO A 132 -4.05 -4.54 11.70
C PRO A 132 -5.01 -4.94 10.57
N GLY A 133 -4.51 -5.14 9.34
CA GLY A 133 -5.29 -5.61 8.18
C GLY A 133 -5.24 -7.12 7.99
N GLY A 134 -4.53 -7.86 8.84
CA GLY A 134 -4.41 -9.31 8.81
C GLY A 134 -3.29 -9.86 7.94
N ALA A 135 -2.45 -8.99 7.34
CA ALA A 135 -1.32 -9.41 6.53
C ALA A 135 -0.15 -9.85 7.42
N TRP A 136 0.45 -11.00 7.10
CA TRP A 136 1.62 -11.54 7.80
C TRP A 136 2.90 -10.80 7.42
N VAL A 137 3.61 -10.24 8.41
CA VAL A 137 4.87 -9.50 8.23
C VAL A 137 5.96 -9.98 9.20
N TRP A 138 7.22 -9.87 8.78
CA TRP A 138 8.36 -10.03 9.69
C TRP A 138 8.64 -8.70 10.39
N SER A 139 8.57 -8.68 11.72
CA SER A 139 8.88 -7.52 12.55
C SER A 139 10.12 -7.78 13.38
N ASP A 140 11.06 -6.84 13.41
CA ASP A 140 12.27 -6.85 14.25
C ASP A 140 12.13 -6.00 15.52
N GLY A 141 10.94 -5.48 15.81
CA GLY A 141 10.65 -4.65 16.98
C GLY A 141 11.17 -3.22 16.94
N VAL A 142 11.76 -2.81 15.83
CA VAL A 142 11.73 -1.40 15.47
C VAL A 142 10.28 -1.10 15.08
N PRO A 143 9.60 -0.11 15.69
CA PRO A 143 8.30 0.33 15.21
C PRO A 143 8.43 0.58 13.72
N GLN A 144 7.84 -0.32 12.94
CA GLN A 144 7.80 -0.12 11.51
C GLN A 144 6.96 1.16 11.36
N PRO A 145 7.48 2.22 10.71
CA PRO A 145 6.60 3.29 10.28
C PRO A 145 5.41 2.62 9.60
N PRO A 146 4.18 3.16 9.75
CA PRO A 146 3.01 2.53 9.14
C PRO A 146 3.40 2.10 7.73
N PRO A 147 3.19 0.82 7.36
CA PRO A 147 3.59 0.37 6.04
C PRO A 147 3.01 1.40 5.08
N PRO A 148 3.80 1.96 4.15
CA PRO A 148 3.21 2.80 3.13
C PRO A 148 2.03 2.00 2.56
N PRO A 149 0.85 2.60 2.39
CA PRO A 149 -0.28 1.90 1.80
C PRO A 149 0.21 1.11 0.59
N VAL A 150 -0.17 -0.18 0.53
CA VAL A 150 0.19 -1.07 -0.58
C VAL A 150 -0.10 -0.34 -1.89
N GLU A 151 0.96 -0.10 -2.68
CA GLU A 151 1.04 0.88 -3.78
C GLU A 151 0.58 2.29 -3.37
N VAL A 152 1.49 3.28 -3.41
CA VAL A 152 1.04 4.67 -3.58
C VAL A 152 0.44 4.74 -4.98
N LEU A 153 -0.85 4.39 -5.10
CA LEU A 153 -1.59 4.57 -6.32
C LEU A 153 -1.68 6.06 -6.54
N LYS A 154 -0.93 6.54 -7.52
CA LYS A 154 -1.08 7.90 -8.01
C LYS A 154 -2.12 7.86 -9.11
N LEU A 155 -3.03 8.83 -9.07
CA LEU A 155 -3.96 9.06 -10.15
C LEU A 155 -3.55 10.29 -10.91
N LEU A 156 -3.62 10.18 -12.23
CA LEU A 156 -3.51 11.29 -13.15
C LEU A 156 -4.91 11.60 -13.67
N THR A 157 -5.30 12.88 -13.65
CA THR A 157 -6.59 13.30 -14.22
C THR A 157 -6.61 13.16 -15.74
N ARG A 158 -7.73 12.70 -16.28
CA ARG A 158 -8.06 12.90 -17.69
C ARG A 158 -8.47 14.36 -17.93
N PRO A 159 -8.41 14.87 -19.18
CA PRO A 159 -8.82 16.23 -19.49
C PRO A 159 -10.24 16.52 -18.99
N GLY A 160 -10.40 17.62 -18.24
CA GLY A 160 -11.72 18.09 -17.82
C GLY A 160 -12.32 17.33 -16.63
N ALA A 161 -11.55 16.46 -15.97
CA ALA A 161 -12.01 15.71 -14.80
C ALA A 161 -12.63 16.64 -13.73
N SER A 162 -13.60 16.13 -12.99
CA SER A 162 -14.23 16.85 -11.88
C SER A 162 -13.92 16.19 -10.54
N LEU A 163 -13.60 17.00 -9.53
CA LEU A 163 -13.41 16.57 -8.14
C LEU A 163 -14.72 16.76 -7.36
N TYR A 164 -15.18 15.71 -6.70
CA TYR A 164 -16.46 15.67 -6.01
C TYR A 164 -16.29 15.59 -4.48
N ARG A 165 -17.32 15.98 -3.72
CA ARG A 165 -17.34 15.87 -2.25
C ARG A 165 -17.42 14.41 -1.79
N GLU A 166 -18.20 13.62 -2.51
CA GLU A 166 -18.46 12.20 -2.35
C GLU A 166 -18.91 11.62 -3.71
N PRO A 167 -18.90 10.28 -3.91
CA PRO A 167 -19.39 9.69 -5.15
C PRO A 167 -20.80 10.19 -5.52
N ASP A 168 -20.97 10.60 -6.78
CA ASP A 168 -22.22 11.18 -7.31
C ASP A 168 -22.73 12.45 -6.60
N GLY A 169 -21.90 13.05 -5.74
CA GLY A 169 -22.26 14.20 -4.92
C GLY A 169 -21.97 15.56 -5.59
N GLU A 170 -21.85 16.59 -4.75
CA GLU A 170 -21.50 17.95 -5.17
C GLU A 170 -20.12 18.00 -5.84
N VAL A 171 -20.03 18.66 -7.00
CA VAL A 171 -18.74 18.98 -7.63
C VAL A 171 -18.04 20.09 -6.85
N LEU A 172 -16.92 19.77 -6.22
CA LEU A 172 -16.07 20.74 -5.52
C LEU A 172 -15.26 21.59 -6.50
N ARG A 173 -14.78 20.97 -7.59
CA ARG A 173 -13.99 21.64 -8.64
C ARG A 173 -14.10 20.90 -9.95
N SER A 174 -14.52 21.57 -11.02
CA SER A 174 -14.60 21.03 -12.38
C SER A 174 -13.42 21.49 -13.24
N GLY A 175 -13.18 20.81 -14.36
CA GLY A 175 -12.24 21.28 -15.37
C GLY A 175 -10.78 21.16 -14.94
N LEU A 176 -10.44 20.09 -14.21
CA LEU A 176 -9.08 19.81 -13.78
C LEU A 176 -8.14 19.71 -14.99
N THR A 177 -6.95 20.31 -14.84
CA THR A 177 -5.86 20.19 -15.81
C THR A 177 -5.53 18.71 -16.01
N GLN A 178 -5.28 18.30 -17.26
CA GLN A 178 -4.87 16.94 -17.57
C GLN A 178 -3.57 16.56 -16.86
N PHE A 179 -3.46 15.31 -16.45
CA PHE A 179 -2.32 14.73 -15.73
C PHE A 179 -1.98 15.44 -14.40
N THR A 180 -2.96 16.10 -13.78
CA THR A 180 -2.84 16.54 -12.39
C THR A 180 -2.71 15.31 -11.51
N MET A 181 -1.70 15.31 -10.65
CA MET A 181 -1.32 14.17 -9.85
C MET A 181 -1.99 14.21 -8.47
N PHE A 182 -2.62 13.10 -8.13
CA PHE A 182 -3.31 12.89 -6.86
C PHE A 182 -2.79 11.64 -6.15
N ASP A 183 -2.68 11.72 -4.83
CA ASP A 183 -2.47 10.57 -3.97
C ASP A 183 -3.82 9.94 -3.62
N VAL A 184 -3.95 8.63 -3.84
CA VAL A 184 -5.15 7.87 -3.47
C VAL A 184 -5.14 7.57 -1.98
N MET A 185 -6.24 7.92 -1.32
CA MET A 185 -6.47 7.73 0.11
C MET A 185 -7.46 6.60 0.40
N ASP A 186 -8.43 6.38 -0.48
CA ASP A 186 -9.47 5.35 -0.33
C ASP A 186 -10.15 5.06 -1.68
N ARG A 187 -11.00 4.04 -1.73
CA ARG A 187 -11.83 3.68 -2.88
C ARG A 187 -13.26 3.36 -2.46
N GLY A 188 -14.21 3.59 -3.36
CA GLY A 188 -15.62 3.32 -3.13
C GLY A 188 -16.37 3.19 -4.43
N ASN A 189 -17.68 2.96 -4.34
CA ASN A 189 -18.54 2.83 -5.51
C ASN A 189 -19.63 3.91 -5.49
N GLY A 190 -19.98 4.40 -6.68
CA GLY A 190 -21.13 5.26 -6.88
C GLY A 190 -22.44 4.47 -6.86
N ALA A 191 -23.56 5.18 -6.94
CA ALA A 191 -24.90 4.60 -7.01
C ALA A 191 -25.10 3.71 -8.25
N ASP A 192 -24.36 3.99 -9.33
CA ASP A 192 -24.33 3.20 -10.56
C ASP A 192 -23.35 2.00 -10.51
N GLY A 193 -22.67 1.82 -9.39
CA GLY A 193 -21.63 0.80 -9.20
C GLY A 193 -20.26 1.17 -9.76
N ALA A 194 -20.09 2.32 -10.41
CA ALA A 194 -18.79 2.76 -10.93
C ALA A 194 -17.77 2.92 -9.79
N LEU A 195 -16.50 2.67 -10.07
CA LEU A 195 -15.42 2.85 -9.11
C LEU A 195 -15.08 4.35 -8.95
N TRP A 196 -14.83 4.75 -7.72
CA TRP A 196 -14.40 6.08 -7.33
C TRP A 196 -13.19 5.99 -6.40
N TYR A 197 -12.31 6.98 -6.50
CA TYR A 197 -11.13 7.11 -5.67
C TYR A 197 -11.25 8.36 -4.81
N ARG A 198 -11.09 8.20 -3.49
CA ARG A 198 -10.88 9.32 -2.59
C ARG A 198 -9.43 9.75 -2.71
N VAL A 199 -9.19 11.00 -3.02
CA VAL A 199 -7.88 11.53 -3.36
C VAL A 199 -7.58 12.84 -2.67
N ALA A 200 -6.29 13.12 -2.48
CA ALA A 200 -5.79 14.46 -2.18
C ALA A 200 -4.73 14.84 -3.22
N GLU A 201 -4.66 16.12 -3.59
CA GLU A 201 -3.52 16.59 -4.37
C GLU A 201 -2.23 16.33 -3.59
N SER A 202 -1.17 15.94 -4.31
CA SER A 202 0.11 15.62 -3.67
C SER A 202 0.61 16.80 -2.84
N GLY A 203 0.72 16.60 -1.52
CA GLY A 203 1.12 17.65 -0.55
C GLY A 203 -0.02 18.47 0.05
N SER A 204 -1.28 18.18 -0.28
CA SER A 204 -2.48 18.79 0.30
C SER A 204 -3.20 17.84 1.25
N ALA A 205 -3.86 18.39 2.27
CA ALA A 205 -4.78 17.64 3.14
C ALA A 205 -6.25 17.72 2.65
N ALA A 206 -6.54 18.55 1.64
CA ALA A 206 -7.88 18.69 1.10
C ALA A 206 -8.20 17.47 0.22
N ALA A 207 -9.12 16.64 0.70
CA ALA A 207 -9.56 15.43 0.02
C ALA A 207 -10.85 15.65 -0.78
N GLY A 208 -10.98 14.95 -1.89
CA GLY A 208 -12.20 14.84 -2.69
C GLY A 208 -12.28 13.48 -3.37
N TRP A 209 -13.22 13.30 -4.29
CA TRP A 209 -13.45 12.05 -5.00
C TRP A 209 -13.32 12.25 -6.51
N LEU A 210 -12.64 11.34 -7.19
CA LEU A 210 -12.54 11.27 -8.64
C LEU A 210 -13.15 9.95 -9.12
N ARG A 211 -13.93 10.00 -10.20
CA ARG A 211 -14.48 8.79 -10.83
C ARG A 211 -13.42 8.10 -11.67
N GLU A 212 -13.38 6.78 -11.67
CA GLU A 212 -12.40 5.99 -12.43
C GLU A 212 -12.31 6.41 -13.90
N SER A 213 -13.46 6.62 -14.55
CA SER A 213 -13.55 7.04 -15.96
C SER A 213 -12.89 8.40 -16.27
N GLU A 214 -12.64 9.22 -15.25
CA GLU A 214 -11.99 10.54 -15.35
C GLU A 214 -10.52 10.49 -14.91
N THR A 215 -9.99 9.30 -14.66
CA THR A 215 -8.64 9.10 -14.13
C THR A 215 -7.82 8.09 -14.94
N LEU A 216 -6.52 8.10 -14.67
CA LEU A 216 -5.56 7.11 -15.12
C LEU A 216 -4.76 6.65 -13.90
N GLU A 217 -4.76 5.35 -13.65
CA GLU A 217 -3.90 4.73 -12.65
C GLU A 217 -2.44 4.79 -13.09
N TRP A 218 -1.60 5.46 -12.30
CA TRP A 218 -0.19 5.61 -12.57
C TRP A 218 0.63 4.74 -11.61
N ARG A 219 0.88 3.50 -12.05
CA ARG A 219 1.53 2.46 -11.23
C ARG A 219 3.05 2.48 -11.31
N GLN A 220 3.61 3.02 -12.39
CA GLN A 220 5.05 3.16 -12.61
C GLN A 220 5.35 4.63 -12.85
N ALA A 221 6.12 5.27 -11.97
CA ALA A 221 6.46 6.70 -12.04
C ALA A 221 7.44 7.03 -13.18
N LEU A 222 7.21 6.48 -14.36
CA LEU A 222 7.96 6.70 -15.57
C LEU A 222 7.21 7.68 -16.46
N VAL A 223 7.94 8.68 -16.93
CA VAL A 223 7.47 9.66 -17.89
C VAL A 223 8.42 9.69 -19.07
N MET A 224 7.86 9.87 -20.27
CA MET A 224 8.64 10.18 -21.46
C MET A 224 8.64 11.69 -21.67
N ASP A 225 9.78 12.19 -22.11
CA ASP A 225 9.89 13.45 -22.84
C ASP A 225 10.33 13.12 -24.27
N TYR A 226 9.96 13.98 -25.21
CA TYR A 226 10.40 13.82 -26.59
C TYR A 226 11.89 14.13 -26.71
N THR A 227 12.63 13.31 -27.43
CA THR A 227 14.01 13.68 -27.81
C THR A 227 13.96 14.76 -28.90
N SER A 228 15.03 15.58 -29.00
CA SER A 228 15.14 16.66 -29.98
C SER A 228 14.76 16.21 -31.40
N GLN A 229 13.87 16.95 -32.06
CA GLN A 229 13.42 16.69 -33.43
C GLN A 229 14.46 17.07 -34.51
N ARG A 230 15.67 17.51 -34.14
CA ARG A 230 16.71 17.89 -35.12
C ARG A 230 17.17 16.71 -36.00
N ASP A 231 17.31 15.53 -35.41
CA ASP A 231 17.95 14.38 -36.08
C ASP A 231 16.99 13.19 -36.27
N ARG A 232 15.68 13.39 -36.06
CA ARG A 232 14.66 12.35 -36.25
C ARG A 232 13.33 12.91 -36.74
N SER A 233 12.54 12.05 -37.36
CA SER A 233 11.14 12.35 -37.68
C SER A 233 10.27 12.36 -36.41
N ARG A 234 9.15 13.09 -36.49
CA ARG A 234 8.13 13.18 -35.44
C ARG A 234 7.49 11.80 -35.21
N THR A 235 7.20 11.47 -33.96
CA THR A 235 6.60 10.19 -33.57
C THR A 235 5.12 10.12 -33.96
N LEU A 236 4.69 8.98 -34.51
CA LEU A 236 3.28 8.67 -34.76
C LEU A 236 2.70 7.85 -33.61
N PHE A 237 1.47 8.17 -33.21
CA PHE A 237 0.73 7.46 -32.17
C PHE A 237 -0.40 6.66 -32.80
N PHE A 238 -0.44 5.37 -32.46
CA PHE A 238 -1.43 4.44 -32.98
C PHE A 238 -2.48 4.12 -31.91
N GLU A 239 -3.74 3.97 -32.33
CA GLU A 239 -4.83 3.50 -31.46
C GLU A 239 -4.73 2.00 -31.24
N ASP A 240 -4.42 1.26 -32.32
CA ASP A 240 -4.38 -0.19 -32.32
C ASP A 240 -2.94 -0.71 -32.30
N LYS A 241 -2.67 -1.54 -31.30
CA LYS A 241 -1.37 -2.15 -31.03
C LYS A 241 -0.97 -3.21 -32.08
N GLU A 242 -1.91 -3.99 -32.57
CA GLU A 242 -1.67 -5.04 -33.57
C GLU A 242 -1.36 -4.44 -34.94
N GLU A 243 -1.99 -3.32 -35.28
CA GLU A 243 -1.66 -2.51 -36.45
C GLU A 243 -0.22 -1.99 -36.39
N LEU A 244 0.19 -1.43 -35.25
CA LEU A 244 1.57 -0.98 -35.04
C LEU A 244 2.57 -2.13 -35.17
N ARG A 245 2.28 -3.29 -34.55
CA ARG A 245 3.14 -4.48 -34.64
C ARG A 245 3.27 -4.99 -36.07
N ARG A 246 2.20 -4.96 -36.85
CA ARG A 246 2.21 -5.37 -38.25
C ARG A 246 3.10 -4.45 -39.08
N LEU A 247 2.93 -3.13 -38.93
CA LEU A 247 3.79 -2.13 -39.57
C LEU A 247 5.26 -2.31 -39.18
N ALA A 248 5.53 -2.55 -37.89
CA ALA A 248 6.89 -2.73 -37.38
C ALA A 248 7.55 -4.02 -37.92
N SER A 249 6.75 -5.05 -38.19
CA SER A 249 7.21 -6.34 -38.74
C SER A 249 7.44 -6.33 -40.25
N THR A 250 7.03 -5.28 -40.96
CA THR A 250 7.34 -5.07 -42.38
C THR A 250 8.85 -4.86 -42.57
N ASN A 251 9.39 -5.26 -43.72
CA ASN A 251 10.81 -5.02 -44.03
C ASN A 251 11.16 -3.51 -43.99
N ASN A 252 12.41 -3.20 -43.64
CA ASN A 252 12.84 -1.83 -43.31
C ASN A 252 12.55 -0.80 -44.43
N PRO A 253 12.85 -1.05 -45.72
CA PRO A 253 12.55 -0.10 -46.79
C PRO A 253 11.05 0.20 -46.95
N GLU A 254 10.19 -0.82 -46.94
CA GLU A 254 8.74 -0.64 -47.08
C GLU A 254 8.14 0.04 -45.86
N ARG A 255 8.59 -0.35 -44.66
CA ARG A 255 8.18 0.27 -43.40
C ARG A 255 8.50 1.77 -43.40
N GLY A 256 9.70 2.15 -43.84
CA GLY A 256 10.11 3.55 -43.95
C GLY A 256 9.22 4.38 -44.88
N GLN A 257 8.84 3.82 -46.04
CA GLN A 257 7.93 4.48 -46.98
C GLN A 257 6.52 4.66 -46.39
N GLN A 258 5.98 3.63 -45.74
CA GLN A 258 4.65 3.69 -45.11
C GLN A 258 4.61 4.72 -43.98
N VAL A 259 5.60 4.71 -43.08
CA VAL A 259 5.69 5.68 -41.97
C VAL A 259 5.83 7.11 -42.51
N SER A 260 6.64 7.33 -43.55
CA SER A 260 6.80 8.65 -44.16
C SER A 260 5.51 9.19 -44.77
N LEU A 261 4.75 8.32 -45.46
CA LEU A 261 3.46 8.67 -46.02
C LEU A 261 2.45 9.03 -44.92
N MET A 262 2.33 8.20 -43.89
CA MET A 262 1.45 8.45 -42.74
C MET A 262 1.82 9.77 -42.04
N ALA A 263 3.11 10.02 -41.83
CA ALA A 263 3.58 11.25 -41.21
C ALA A 263 3.25 12.49 -42.06
N GLY A 264 3.41 12.43 -43.38
CA GLY A 264 3.04 13.52 -44.29
C GLY A 264 1.54 13.83 -44.29
N MET A 265 0.71 12.78 -44.28
CA MET A 265 -0.75 12.92 -44.18
C MET A 265 -1.15 13.53 -42.84
N ALA A 266 -0.67 12.98 -41.72
CA ALA A 266 -0.98 13.48 -40.38
C ALA A 266 -0.52 14.94 -40.18
N ALA A 267 0.68 15.29 -40.66
CA ALA A 267 1.21 16.65 -40.56
C ALA A 267 0.43 17.67 -41.41
N SER A 268 -0.24 17.23 -42.48
CA SER A 268 -1.10 18.07 -43.32
C SER A 268 -2.59 18.06 -42.90
N GLY A 269 -2.91 17.42 -41.77
CA GLY A 269 -4.27 17.29 -41.26
C GLY A 269 -5.15 16.33 -42.07
N GLN A 270 -4.56 15.56 -43.00
CA GLN A 270 -5.23 14.48 -43.69
C GLN A 270 -5.26 13.23 -42.82
N ASN A 271 -6.28 12.40 -42.96
CA ASN A 271 -6.38 11.13 -42.22
C ASN A 271 -5.29 10.15 -42.72
N PRO A 272 -4.24 9.86 -41.94
CA PRO A 272 -3.17 8.93 -42.33
C PRO A 272 -3.60 7.45 -42.36
N GLY A 273 -4.86 7.16 -42.04
CA GLY A 273 -5.39 5.83 -41.80
C GLY A 273 -5.99 5.73 -40.40
N HIS A 274 -7.01 4.90 -40.24
CA HIS A 274 -7.79 4.73 -38.99
C HIS A 274 -6.94 4.33 -37.77
N SER A 275 -5.74 3.78 -37.99
CA SER A 275 -4.89 3.28 -36.91
C SER A 275 -4.04 4.37 -36.26
N VAL A 276 -3.82 5.53 -36.89
CA VAL A 276 -3.01 6.63 -36.35
C VAL A 276 -3.90 7.75 -35.83
N ILE A 277 -3.76 8.06 -34.54
CA ILE A 277 -4.63 9.02 -33.82
C ILE A 277 -3.94 10.33 -33.48
N ALA A 278 -2.62 10.36 -33.46
CA ALA A 278 -1.87 11.58 -33.22
C ALA A 278 -0.47 11.53 -33.83
N ILE A 279 0.12 12.70 -33.99
CA ILE A 279 1.53 12.89 -34.33
C ILE A 279 2.12 13.86 -33.31
N GLU A 280 3.30 13.54 -32.76
CA GLU A 280 4.06 14.40 -31.85
C GLU A 280 4.06 15.83 -32.38
N PRO A 281 3.66 16.88 -31.65
CA PRO A 281 3.56 18.22 -32.21
C PRO A 281 4.95 18.82 -32.50
N VAL A 282 4.98 19.93 -33.25
CA VAL A 282 6.25 20.63 -33.51
C VAL A 282 6.62 21.45 -32.29
N PHE A 283 7.82 21.26 -31.77
CA PHE A 283 8.37 22.05 -30.68
C PHE A 283 9.57 22.86 -31.14
N ASP A 284 9.67 24.10 -30.66
CA ASP A 284 10.93 24.81 -30.65
C ASP A 284 11.81 24.29 -29.50
N PRO A 285 13.11 24.00 -29.73
CA PRO A 285 13.98 23.44 -28.70
C PRO A 285 14.05 24.23 -27.40
N ILE A 286 13.97 25.57 -27.47
CA ILE A 286 14.03 26.45 -26.29
C ILE A 286 12.74 26.32 -25.48
N THR A 287 11.60 26.17 -26.16
CA THR A 287 10.30 25.97 -25.51
C THR A 287 10.24 24.60 -24.83
N GLN A 288 10.75 23.55 -25.48
CA GLN A 288 10.76 22.21 -24.91
C GLN A 288 11.61 22.11 -23.64
N GLU A 289 12.77 22.77 -23.61
CA GLU A 289 13.64 22.80 -22.42
C GLU A 289 12.95 23.48 -21.22
N LYS A 290 12.13 24.50 -21.47
CA LYS A 290 11.42 25.25 -20.41
C LYS A 290 10.12 24.60 -19.98
N THR A 291 9.42 23.96 -20.91
CA THR A 291 8.11 23.33 -20.70
C THR A 291 8.08 21.98 -21.41
N PRO A 292 8.70 20.94 -20.82
CA PRO A 292 8.72 19.62 -21.44
C PRO A 292 7.32 19.03 -21.48
N VAL A 293 7.02 18.29 -22.56
CA VAL A 293 5.75 17.55 -22.66
C VAL A 293 5.96 16.20 -22.01
N ILE A 294 5.39 16.07 -20.82
CA ILE A 294 5.48 14.86 -20.00
C ILE A 294 4.36 13.91 -20.41
N ILE A 295 4.73 12.75 -20.94
CA ILE A 295 3.79 11.68 -21.30
C ILE A 295 3.95 10.56 -20.28
N PRO A 296 2.94 10.30 -19.43
CA PRO A 296 3.02 9.20 -18.48
C PRO A 296 2.99 7.85 -19.22
N ILE A 297 3.92 6.96 -18.87
CA ILE A 297 3.89 5.58 -19.35
C ILE A 297 2.94 4.80 -18.44
N ILE A 298 1.79 4.41 -18.98
CA ILE A 298 0.80 3.62 -18.23
C ILE A 298 1.20 2.15 -18.23
N GLU A 299 1.50 1.59 -19.40
CA GLU A 299 1.97 0.22 -19.62
C GLU A 299 3.07 0.20 -20.68
N HIS A 300 3.89 -0.84 -20.68
CA HIS A 300 4.90 -1.07 -21.70
C HIS A 300 5.04 -2.56 -22.00
N GLU A 301 5.58 -2.87 -23.18
CA GLU A 301 6.01 -4.22 -23.50
C GLU A 301 7.28 -4.18 -24.37
N PRO A 302 8.17 -5.17 -24.22
CA PRO A 302 9.31 -5.29 -25.11
C PRO A 302 8.86 -5.74 -26.51
N PHE A 303 9.41 -5.11 -27.54
CA PHE A 303 9.22 -5.50 -28.94
C PHE A 303 10.56 -5.45 -29.69
N THR A 304 10.77 -6.41 -30.60
CA THR A 304 12.02 -6.52 -31.37
C THR A 304 11.75 -6.15 -32.82
N ILE A 305 12.47 -5.17 -33.36
CA ILE A 305 12.41 -4.77 -34.77
C ILE A 305 13.71 -5.20 -35.44
N ASP A 306 13.61 -5.86 -36.60
CA ASP A 306 14.76 -6.27 -37.43
C ASP A 306 15.85 -7.09 -36.69
N GLY A 307 15.50 -7.80 -35.61
CA GLY A 307 16.44 -8.62 -34.84
C GLY A 307 17.36 -7.84 -33.89
N ALA A 308 17.22 -6.52 -33.78
CA ALA A 308 17.84 -5.72 -32.74
C ALA A 308 16.88 -5.60 -31.55
N ARG A 309 17.36 -6.00 -30.35
CA ARG A 309 16.69 -5.62 -29.10
C ARG A 309 17.00 -4.14 -28.84
N ASP A 310 15.98 -3.31 -28.72
CA ASP A 310 16.13 -2.03 -28.00
C ASP A 310 16.43 -2.38 -26.53
N THR A 311 17.62 -1.99 -26.07
CA THR A 311 18.05 -2.09 -24.67
C THR A 311 17.84 -0.77 -23.96
#